data_AF-A0A2V7UIF5-F1
#
_entry.id   AF-A0A2V7UIF5-F1
#
_cell.length_a   1.000
_cell.length_b   1.000
_cell.length_c   1.000
_cell.angle_alpha   90.00
_cell.angle_beta   90.00
_cell.angle_gamma   90.00
#
_symmetry.space_group_name_H-M   'P 1'
#
loop_
_entity.id
_entity.type
_entity.pdbx_description
1 polymer ?
#
loop_
_entity_poly.entity_id
_entity_poly.type
_entity_poly.pdbx_seq_one_letter_code
_entity_poly.pdbx_strand_id
1 'polypeptide(L)'
;MSRDHQALDLDLPRVLLVGPLPIPPVTGGVEKGIDMLLRTNLARRTKMRLFNNSRRRDPGRPMYARLRYQLGMIRSFRQELGQRPVDLVHVKTSSDINFYQNSLYALMARWSGLPVLLQIHGGMFEVFYEESIPPLRAWIRHTLSSVDRVAVLSRGWADRIARIAPRAHVAVIPNGVEAGELASLSEAGDKRREQVLFVGTGDPELDVKKGLEDILEVLPRLLT
;
A
#
# COMPACT_ATOMS: atom_id res chain seq x y z
N MET A 1 -34.04 24.00 0.24
CA MET A 1 -33.79 23.79 -1.21
C MET A 1 -32.47 24.44 -1.56
N SER A 2 -31.41 23.65 -1.76
CA SER A 2 -30.19 24.14 -2.40
C SER A 2 -29.36 22.96 -2.91
N ARG A 3 -29.47 22.76 -4.23
CA ARG A 3 -28.51 22.12 -5.15
C ARG A 3 -28.09 20.69 -4.83
N ASP A 4 -28.97 19.78 -5.23
CA ASP A 4 -28.67 18.68 -6.14
C ASP A 4 -27.27 18.07 -6.04
N HIS A 5 -27.14 17.07 -5.16
CA HIS A 5 -26.24 15.95 -5.37
C HIS A 5 -26.72 15.09 -6.54
N GLN A 6 -26.80 15.66 -7.75
CA GLN A 6 -26.64 14.88 -8.97
C GLN A 6 -25.14 14.64 -9.15
N ALA A 7 -24.58 13.80 -8.28
CA ALA A 7 -23.36 13.09 -8.66
C ALA A 7 -23.77 12.26 -9.87
N LEU A 8 -23.29 12.65 -11.06
CA LEU A 8 -23.41 11.84 -12.28
C LEU A 8 -23.18 10.38 -11.88
N ASP A 9 -24.19 9.54 -12.12
CA ASP A 9 -24.12 8.08 -11.99
C ASP A 9 -23.20 7.58 -13.11
N LEU A 10 -21.94 7.98 -13.06
CA LEU A 10 -20.87 7.40 -13.85
C LEU A 10 -20.73 5.98 -13.34
N ASP A 11 -20.92 5.02 -14.23
CA ASP A 11 -20.61 3.62 -13.96
C ASP A 11 -19.15 3.56 -13.49
N LEU A 12 -18.96 3.40 -12.18
CA LEU A 12 -17.63 3.37 -11.59
C LEU A 12 -16.93 2.06 -12.01
N PRO A 13 -15.60 2.09 -12.22
CA PRO A 13 -14.87 0.93 -12.71
C PRO A 13 -14.96 -0.21 -11.70
N ARG A 14 -15.06 -1.45 -12.20
CA ARG A 14 -14.94 -2.67 -11.40
C ARG A 14 -13.48 -2.88 -11.04
N VAL A 15 -13.18 -2.83 -9.74
CA VAL A 15 -11.78 -2.86 -9.26
C VAL A 15 -11.40 -4.24 -8.74
N LEU A 16 -10.31 -4.80 -9.28
CA LEU A 16 -9.61 -5.92 -8.65
C LEU A 16 -8.46 -5.37 -7.80
N LEU A 17 -8.63 -5.41 -6.48
CA LEU A 17 -7.62 -5.03 -5.50
C LEU A 17 -6.67 -6.21 -5.26
N VAL A 18 -5.37 -6.01 -5.45
CA VAL A 18 -4.33 -6.99 -5.20
C VAL A 18 -3.56 -6.58 -3.96
N GLY A 19 -3.50 -7.45 -2.97
CA GLY A 19 -2.69 -7.23 -1.78
C GLY A 19 -2.95 -8.24 -0.67
N PRO A 20 -2.15 -8.19 0.41
CA PRO A 20 -2.25 -9.15 1.49
C PRO A 20 -3.37 -8.75 2.45
N LEU A 21 -4.26 -9.70 2.75
CA LEU A 21 -5.18 -9.59 3.88
C LEU A 21 -5.17 -10.90 4.68
N PRO A 22 -4.31 -11.05 5.69
CA PRO A 22 -4.28 -12.24 6.53
C PRO A 22 -5.52 -12.33 7.41
N ILE A 23 -5.78 -13.53 7.96
CA ILE A 23 -6.78 -13.70 9.02
C ILE A 23 -6.36 -12.85 10.22
N PRO A 24 -7.29 -12.08 10.83
CA PRO A 24 -7.00 -11.25 12.00
C PRO A 24 -6.26 -12.00 13.13
N PRO A 25 -5.45 -11.29 13.95
CA PRO A 25 -5.27 -9.84 13.98
C PRO A 25 -4.37 -9.30 12.86
N VAL A 26 -4.76 -8.14 12.31
CA VAL A 26 -4.01 -7.45 11.26
C VAL A 26 -3.00 -6.47 11.88
N THR A 27 -1.71 -6.73 11.66
CA THR A 27 -0.63 -5.95 12.29
C THR A 27 0.04 -4.97 11.34
N GLY A 28 0.08 -5.26 10.03
CA GLY A 28 0.77 -4.42 9.05
C GLY A 28 -0.10 -3.30 8.47
N GLY A 29 0.57 -2.18 8.11
CA GLY A 29 -0.12 -0.98 7.61
C GLY A 29 -0.79 -1.16 6.24
N VAL A 30 -0.21 -2.01 5.37
CA VAL A 30 -0.81 -2.34 4.06
C VAL A 30 -2.10 -3.11 4.26
N GLU A 31 -2.04 -4.14 5.09
CA GLU A 31 -3.16 -5.01 5.42
C GLU A 31 -4.30 -4.23 6.09
N LYS A 32 -3.99 -3.36 7.07
CA LYS A 32 -4.99 -2.46 7.69
C LYS A 32 -5.63 -1.54 6.65
N GLY A 33 -4.81 -0.96 5.77
CA GLY A 33 -5.32 -0.11 4.70
C GLY A 33 -6.15 -0.86 3.66
N ILE A 34 -5.99 -2.17 3.49
CA ILE A 34 -6.85 -3.02 2.66
C ILE A 34 -8.17 -3.29 3.38
N ASP A 35 -8.12 -3.72 4.64
CA ASP A 35 -9.32 -3.98 5.45
C ASP A 35 -10.23 -2.74 5.53
N MET A 36 -9.65 -1.59 5.86
CA MET A 36 -10.37 -0.32 5.92
C MET A 36 -10.97 0.06 4.56
N LEU A 37 -10.20 -0.04 3.47
CA LEU A 37 -10.67 0.30 2.13
C LEU A 37 -11.86 -0.57 1.71
N LEU A 38 -11.81 -1.87 1.96
CA LEU A 38 -12.88 -2.81 1.60
C LEU A 38 -14.19 -2.56 2.37
N ARG A 39 -14.13 -1.90 3.54
CA ARG A 39 -15.31 -1.51 4.33
C ARG A 39 -15.98 -0.22 3.86
N THR A 40 -15.35 0.52 2.95
CA THR A 40 -15.87 1.82 2.49
C THR A 40 -17.04 1.71 1.51
N ASN A 41 -17.79 2.80 1.36
CA ASN A 41 -18.80 2.92 0.30
C ASN A 41 -18.17 2.86 -1.10
N LEU A 42 -16.94 3.36 -1.26
CA LEU A 42 -16.19 3.31 -2.53
C LEU A 42 -16.02 1.86 -3.00
N ALA A 43 -15.58 0.95 -2.12
CA ALA A 43 -15.42 -0.46 -2.45
C ALA A 43 -16.73 -1.10 -2.93
N ARG A 44 -17.88 -0.74 -2.34
CA ARG A 44 -19.19 -1.22 -2.81
C ARG A 44 -19.54 -0.67 -4.19
N ARG A 45 -19.36 0.64 -4.40
CA ARG A 45 -19.71 1.31 -5.67
C ARG A 45 -18.84 0.85 -6.84
N THR A 46 -17.56 0.56 -6.58
CA THR A 46 -16.63 0.01 -7.59
C THR A 46 -16.67 -1.51 -7.67
N LYS A 47 -17.63 -2.17 -7.01
CA LYS A 47 -17.75 -3.64 -6.92
C LYS A 47 -16.39 -4.31 -6.63
N MET A 48 -15.65 -3.73 -5.69
CA MET A 48 -14.24 -4.04 -5.45
C MET A 48 -14.10 -5.48 -4.96
N ARG A 49 -13.13 -6.20 -5.54
CA ARG A 49 -12.85 -7.59 -5.21
C ARG A 49 -11.40 -7.73 -4.82
N LEU A 50 -11.14 -8.49 -3.76
CA LEU A 50 -9.78 -8.73 -3.30
C LEU A 50 -9.21 -10.01 -3.94
N PHE A 51 -8.10 -9.86 -4.66
CA PHE A 51 -7.16 -10.94 -4.92
C PHE A 51 -6.16 -11.00 -3.76
N ASN A 52 -6.46 -11.87 -2.80
CA ASN A 52 -5.68 -11.98 -1.57
C ASN A 52 -4.40 -12.79 -1.82
N ASN A 53 -3.25 -12.14 -1.75
CA ASN A 53 -1.94 -12.80 -1.88
C ASN A 53 -1.24 -12.98 -0.52
N SER A 54 -1.96 -12.82 0.59
CA SER A 54 -1.41 -13.05 1.91
C SER A 54 -0.96 -14.50 2.06
N ARG A 55 0.14 -14.67 2.78
CA ARG A 55 0.70 -15.98 3.08
C ARG A 55 1.26 -15.97 4.49
N ARG A 56 0.97 -17.01 5.27
CA ARG A 56 1.69 -17.24 6.52
C ARG A 56 3.16 -17.48 6.20
N ARG A 57 4.05 -16.81 6.91
CA ARG A 57 5.49 -17.02 6.78
C ARG A 57 5.82 -18.41 7.31
N ASP A 58 6.41 -19.22 6.46
CA ASP A 58 6.82 -20.60 6.76
C ASP A 58 8.28 -20.77 6.30
N PRO A 59 9.25 -20.57 7.21
CA PRO A 59 10.67 -20.68 6.89
C PRO A 59 11.08 -22.09 6.44
N GLY A 60 10.43 -23.13 6.97
CA GLY A 60 10.74 -24.54 6.69
C GLY A 60 10.21 -25.04 5.36
N ARG A 61 9.35 -24.27 4.67
CA ARG A 61 8.77 -24.67 3.39
C ARG A 61 9.85 -24.85 2.32
N PRO A 62 9.96 -26.03 1.68
CA PRO A 62 10.96 -26.27 0.65
C PRO A 62 10.71 -25.44 -0.61
N MET A 63 11.77 -25.16 -1.37
CA MET A 63 11.74 -24.24 -2.51
C MET A 63 10.74 -24.67 -3.60
N TYR A 64 10.62 -25.97 -3.90
CA TYR A 64 9.66 -26.47 -4.89
C TYR A 64 8.21 -26.18 -4.49
N ALA A 65 7.88 -26.25 -3.20
CA ALA A 65 6.55 -25.95 -2.70
C ALA A 65 6.26 -24.45 -2.77
N ARG A 66 7.27 -23.60 -2.54
CA ARG A 66 7.17 -22.15 -2.77
C ARG A 66 6.90 -21.85 -4.23
N LEU A 67 7.64 -22.47 -5.15
CA LEU A 67 7.46 -22.29 -6.60
C LEU A 67 6.08 -22.77 -7.07
N ARG A 68 5.66 -23.99 -6.68
CA ARG A 68 4.32 -24.51 -6.99
C ARG A 68 3.21 -23.58 -6.51
N TYR A 69 3.35 -23.03 -5.30
CA TYR A 69 2.39 -22.07 -4.77
C TYR A 69 2.35 -20.79 -5.62
N GLN A 70 3.50 -20.20 -5.97
CA GLN A 70 3.54 -19.01 -6.82
C GLN A 70 2.95 -19.27 -8.20
N LEU A 71 3.23 -20.41 -8.82
CA LEU A 71 2.62 -20.80 -10.10
C LEU A 71 1.10 -20.96 -9.98
N GLY A 72 0.62 -21.53 -8.88
CA GLY A 72 -0.80 -21.60 -8.56
C GLY A 72 -1.44 -20.21 -8.43
N MET A 73 -0.78 -19.29 -7.74
CA MET A 73 -1.24 -17.89 -7.60
C MET A 73 -1.27 -17.16 -8.94
N ILE A 74 -0.26 -17.35 -9.80
CA ILE A 74 -0.23 -16.79 -11.15
C ILE A 74 -1.41 -17.31 -11.98
N ARG A 75 -1.68 -18.63 -11.90
CA ARG A 75 -2.83 -19.23 -12.60
C ARG A 75 -4.15 -18.69 -12.07
N SER A 76 -4.31 -18.60 -10.75
CA SER A 76 -5.52 -18.04 -10.11
C SER A 76 -5.73 -16.58 -10.49
N PHE A 77 -4.67 -15.77 -10.53
CA PHE A 77 -4.77 -14.38 -10.97
C PHE A 77 -5.21 -14.27 -12.43
N ARG A 78 -4.66 -15.10 -13.34
CA ARG A 78 -5.11 -15.15 -14.73
C ARG A 78 -6.57 -15.54 -14.87
N GLN A 79 -7.03 -16.51 -14.08
CA GLN A 79 -8.44 -16.90 -14.05
C GLN A 79 -9.32 -15.75 -13.57
N GLU A 80 -8.87 -15.02 -12.55
CA GLU A 80 -9.58 -13.85 -12.03
C GLU A 80 -9.74 -12.73 -13.06
N LEU A 81 -8.71 -12.48 -13.87
CA LEU A 81 -8.78 -11.50 -14.96
C LEU A 81 -9.70 -11.94 -16.11
N GLY A 82 -9.86 -13.24 -16.35
CA GLY A 82 -10.62 -13.76 -17.49
C GLY A 82 -12.07 -14.18 -17.20
N GLN A 83 -12.39 -14.58 -15.97
CA GLN A 83 -13.70 -15.14 -15.63
C GLN A 83 -14.71 -14.09 -15.16
N ARG A 84 -14.21 -12.97 -14.64
CA ARG A 84 -15.03 -11.93 -14.03
C ARG A 84 -14.59 -10.60 -14.60
N PRO A 85 -15.52 -9.69 -14.86
CA PRO A 85 -15.15 -8.47 -15.54
C PRO A 85 -14.43 -7.52 -14.56
N VAL A 86 -13.32 -6.97 -15.03
CA VAL A 86 -12.43 -6.08 -14.30
C VAL A 86 -12.11 -4.90 -15.22
N ASP A 87 -12.23 -3.69 -14.70
CA ASP A 87 -11.94 -2.46 -15.46
C ASP A 87 -10.65 -1.79 -14.97
N LEU A 88 -10.23 -2.07 -13.74
CA LEU A 88 -9.02 -1.52 -13.12
C LEU A 88 -8.42 -2.52 -12.14
N VAL A 89 -7.09 -2.69 -12.18
CA VAL A 89 -6.35 -3.45 -11.17
C VAL A 89 -5.63 -2.47 -10.24
N HIS A 90 -5.97 -2.50 -8.96
CA HIS A 90 -5.31 -1.70 -7.93
C HIS A 90 -4.38 -2.60 -7.14
N VAL A 91 -3.06 -2.42 -7.30
CA VAL A 91 -2.05 -3.23 -6.63
C VAL A 91 -1.47 -2.47 -5.46
N LYS A 92 -1.62 -2.98 -4.25
CA LYS A 92 -0.94 -2.44 -3.06
C LYS A 92 0.34 -3.20 -2.79
N THR A 93 1.44 -2.47 -2.68
CA THR A 93 2.76 -3.02 -2.46
C THR A 93 3.56 -2.26 -1.41
N SER A 94 4.61 -2.90 -0.92
CA SER A 94 5.65 -2.32 -0.09
C SER A 94 7.01 -2.52 -0.78
N SER A 95 8.06 -2.86 -0.05
CA SER A 95 9.42 -3.09 -0.54
C SER A 95 9.73 -4.58 -0.72
N ASP A 96 10.93 -4.89 -1.20
CA ASP A 96 11.52 -6.23 -1.23
C ASP A 96 10.70 -7.27 -2.00
N ILE A 97 10.62 -8.50 -1.48
CA ILE A 97 9.91 -9.61 -2.10
C ILE A 97 8.45 -9.29 -2.38
N ASN A 98 7.82 -8.43 -1.56
CA ASN A 98 6.46 -8.00 -1.76
C ASN A 98 6.34 -7.14 -3.03
N PHE A 99 7.31 -6.24 -3.28
CA PHE A 99 7.34 -5.50 -4.54
C PHE A 99 7.49 -6.42 -5.74
N TYR A 100 8.45 -7.36 -5.71
CA TYR A 100 8.65 -8.26 -6.86
C TYR A 100 7.42 -9.11 -7.14
N GLN A 101 6.78 -9.67 -6.11
CA GLN A 101 5.56 -10.45 -6.31
C GLN A 101 4.40 -9.59 -6.85
N ASN A 102 4.17 -8.41 -6.30
CA ASN A 102 3.08 -7.53 -6.72
C ASN A 102 3.31 -6.91 -8.10
N SER A 103 4.57 -6.61 -8.44
CA SER A 103 4.95 -6.12 -9.76
C SER A 103 4.62 -7.14 -10.86
N LEU A 104 4.72 -8.44 -10.58
CA LEU A 104 4.31 -9.48 -11.52
C LEU A 104 2.80 -9.40 -11.80
N TYR A 105 1.96 -9.26 -10.78
CA TYR A 105 0.51 -9.10 -10.97
C TYR A 105 0.17 -7.80 -11.72
N ALA A 106 0.87 -6.70 -11.41
CA ALA A 106 0.73 -5.44 -12.13
C ALA A 106 1.06 -5.59 -13.62
N LEU A 107 2.20 -6.16 -13.97
CA LEU A 107 2.60 -6.36 -15.36
C LEU A 107 1.68 -7.34 -16.10
N MET A 108 1.22 -8.41 -15.44
CA MET A 108 0.24 -9.33 -16.01
C MET A 108 -1.08 -8.64 -16.35
N ALA A 109 -1.57 -7.74 -15.49
CA ALA A 109 -2.76 -6.95 -15.76
C ALA A 109 -2.54 -6.00 -16.94
N ARG A 110 -1.39 -5.33 -17.02
CA ARG A 110 -1.00 -4.48 -18.18
C ARG A 110 -0.95 -5.26 -19.48
N TRP A 111 -0.35 -6.45 -19.48
CA TRP A 111 -0.32 -7.33 -20.65
C TRP A 111 -1.70 -7.86 -21.05
N SER A 112 -2.66 -7.84 -20.13
CA SER A 112 -4.06 -8.16 -20.41
C SER A 112 -4.86 -6.92 -20.87
N GLY A 113 -4.21 -5.78 -21.12
CA GLY A 113 -4.84 -4.54 -21.57
C GLY A 113 -5.56 -3.75 -20.47
N LEU A 114 -5.41 -4.14 -19.20
CA LEU A 114 -6.09 -3.48 -18.09
C LEU A 114 -5.25 -2.32 -17.55
N PRO A 115 -5.88 -1.19 -17.18
CA PRO A 115 -5.18 -0.13 -16.47
C PRO A 115 -4.81 -0.62 -15.05
N VAL A 116 -3.66 -0.15 -14.56
CA VAL A 116 -3.08 -0.51 -13.27
C VAL A 116 -2.76 0.72 -12.44
N LEU A 117 -3.31 0.75 -11.24
CA LEU A 117 -2.91 1.66 -10.17
C LEU A 117 -2.00 0.91 -9.20
N LEU A 118 -0.70 1.22 -9.19
CA LEU A 118 0.27 0.63 -8.26
C LEU A 118 0.48 1.57 -7.07
N GLN A 119 0.07 1.18 -5.87
CA GLN A 119 0.22 1.99 -4.66
C GLN A 119 1.35 1.47 -3.77
N ILE A 120 2.32 2.33 -3.49
CA ILE A 120 3.50 2.01 -2.66
C ILE A 120 3.26 2.54 -1.25
N HIS A 121 3.33 1.64 -0.26
CA HIS A 121 3.14 1.94 1.16
C HIS A 121 4.43 1.81 2.00
N GLY A 122 5.57 1.49 1.38
CA GLY A 122 6.83 1.23 2.09
C GLY A 122 7.69 2.47 2.33
N GLY A 123 7.97 2.78 3.60
CA GLY A 123 8.88 3.87 4.01
C GLY A 123 10.34 3.68 3.60
N MET A 124 10.73 2.46 3.22
CA MET A 124 12.09 2.07 2.86
C MET A 124 12.25 1.79 1.36
N PHE A 125 11.33 2.25 0.52
CA PHE A 125 11.33 1.89 -0.90
C PHE A 125 12.56 2.43 -1.67
N GLU A 126 13.05 3.62 -1.32
CA GLU A 126 14.27 4.19 -1.93
C GLU A 126 15.51 3.36 -1.57
N VAL A 127 15.69 3.02 -0.29
CA VAL A 127 16.78 2.15 0.18
C VAL A 127 16.72 0.79 -0.51
N PHE A 128 15.53 0.18 -0.58
CA PHE A 128 15.30 -1.07 -1.32
C PHE A 128 15.76 -0.98 -2.78
N TYR A 129 15.49 0.14 -3.46
CA TYR A 129 15.97 0.34 -4.83
C TYR A 129 17.48 0.54 -4.91
N GLU A 130 18.08 1.26 -3.97
CA GLU A 130 19.53 1.53 -3.94
C GLU A 130 20.34 0.27 -3.66
N GLU A 131 19.89 -0.58 -2.75
CA GLU A 131 20.51 -1.85 -2.39
C GLU A 131 20.28 -2.97 -3.43
N SER A 132 19.36 -2.77 -4.38
CA SER A 132 19.06 -3.74 -5.41
C SER A 132 20.18 -3.83 -6.47
N ILE A 133 20.47 -5.06 -6.92
CA ILE A 133 21.42 -5.28 -8.04
C ILE A 133 20.89 -4.69 -9.37
N PRO A 134 21.74 -4.39 -10.36
CA PRO A 134 21.33 -3.69 -11.58
C PRO A 134 20.13 -4.29 -12.35
N PRO A 135 20.00 -5.63 -12.50
CA PRO A 135 18.81 -6.22 -13.14
C PRO A 135 17.52 -5.96 -12.35
N LEU A 136 17.58 -6.02 -11.03
CA LEU A 136 16.44 -5.76 -10.16
C LEU A 136 16.06 -4.27 -10.16
N ARG A 137 17.05 -3.37 -10.20
CA ARG A 137 16.80 -1.93 -10.40
C ARG A 137 16.12 -1.66 -11.74
N ALA A 138 16.55 -2.34 -12.80
CA ALA A 138 15.90 -2.24 -14.11
C ALA A 138 14.45 -2.75 -14.06
N TRP A 139 14.19 -3.87 -13.39
CA TRP A 139 12.85 -4.40 -13.16
C TRP A 139 11.95 -3.42 -12.40
N ILE A 140 12.46 -2.82 -11.32
CA ILE A 140 11.73 -1.80 -10.53
C ILE A 140 11.36 -0.62 -11.43
N ARG A 141 12.34 -0.02 -12.13
CA ARG A 141 12.09 1.11 -13.05
C ARG A 141 11.11 0.76 -14.16
N HIS A 142 11.25 -0.41 -14.75
CA HIS A 142 10.36 -0.89 -15.79
C HIS A 142 8.93 -1.00 -15.25
N THR A 143 8.73 -1.66 -14.12
CA THR A 143 7.41 -1.80 -13.49
C THR A 143 6.77 -0.44 -13.24
N LEU A 144 7.50 0.48 -12.59
CA LEU A 144 6.98 1.82 -12.26
C LEU A 144 6.63 2.64 -13.50
N SER A 145 7.33 2.43 -14.61
CA SER A 145 7.09 3.15 -15.88
C SER A 145 6.02 2.48 -16.75
N SER A 146 5.73 1.20 -16.53
CA SER A 146 4.81 0.42 -17.35
C SER A 146 3.36 0.47 -16.87
N VAL A 147 3.12 0.80 -15.59
CA VAL A 147 1.78 0.96 -15.01
C VAL A 147 1.20 2.35 -15.31
N ASP A 148 -0.13 2.45 -15.33
CA ASP A 148 -0.83 3.69 -15.71
C ASP A 148 -0.68 4.78 -14.64
N ARG A 149 -0.69 4.39 -13.36
CA ARG A 149 -0.46 5.31 -12.24
C ARG A 149 0.32 4.65 -11.11
N VAL A 150 1.25 5.41 -10.52
CA VAL A 150 1.92 5.05 -9.27
C VAL A 150 1.39 5.96 -8.16
N ALA A 151 0.67 5.41 -7.19
CA ALA A 151 0.21 6.14 -6.02
C ALA A 151 1.22 6.10 -4.89
N VAL A 152 1.52 7.25 -4.32
CA VAL A 152 2.44 7.42 -3.18
C VAL A 152 1.80 8.28 -2.09
N LEU A 153 2.31 8.17 -0.87
CA LEU A 153 1.66 8.74 0.32
C LEU A 153 1.94 10.24 0.54
N SER A 154 2.98 10.79 -0.08
CA SER A 154 3.38 12.19 0.11
C SER A 154 4.10 12.75 -1.11
N ARG A 155 4.23 14.08 -1.18
CA ARG A 155 5.02 14.76 -2.23
C ARG A 155 6.50 14.34 -2.21
N GLY A 156 7.10 14.21 -1.02
CA GLY A 156 8.48 13.74 -0.90
C GLY A 156 8.68 12.33 -1.48
N TRP A 157 7.68 11.44 -1.39
CA TRP A 157 7.72 10.16 -2.08
C TRP A 157 7.56 10.30 -3.59
N ALA A 158 6.74 11.25 -4.06
CA ALA A 158 6.60 11.49 -5.49
C ALA A 158 7.93 11.93 -6.11
N ASP A 159 8.67 12.81 -5.43
CA ASP A 159 9.99 13.26 -5.88
C ASP A 159 11.02 12.11 -5.89
N ARG A 160 11.01 11.25 -4.86
CA ARG A 160 11.85 10.03 -4.80
C ARG A 160 11.54 9.09 -5.97
N ILE A 161 10.27 8.79 -6.22
CA ILE A 161 9.87 7.92 -7.34
C ILE A 161 10.22 8.55 -8.69
N ALA A 162 10.05 9.87 -8.86
CA ALA A 162 10.41 10.56 -10.10
C ALA A 162 11.91 10.46 -10.40
N ARG A 163 12.79 10.47 -9.38
CA ARG A 163 14.23 10.21 -9.56
C ARG A 163 14.52 8.77 -9.98
N ILE A 164 13.80 7.80 -9.38
CA ILE A 164 13.98 6.37 -9.68
C ILE A 164 13.49 6.04 -11.08
N ALA A 165 12.29 6.48 -11.43
CA ALA A 165 11.61 6.20 -12.70
C ALA A 165 10.97 7.48 -13.27
N PRO A 166 11.73 8.31 -14.02
CA PRO A 166 11.25 9.59 -14.54
C PRO A 166 10.04 9.51 -15.48
N ARG A 167 9.78 8.32 -16.04
CA ARG A 167 8.62 8.06 -16.91
C ARG A 167 7.39 7.56 -16.15
N ALA A 168 7.49 7.36 -14.83
CA ALA A 168 6.37 6.93 -14.02
C ALA A 168 5.34 8.06 -13.88
N HIS A 169 4.05 7.71 -14.01
CA HIS A 169 2.96 8.65 -13.80
C HIS A 169 2.53 8.65 -12.33
N VAL A 170 3.17 9.50 -11.53
CA VAL A 170 2.98 9.50 -10.07
C VAL A 170 1.78 10.36 -9.64
N ALA A 171 1.01 9.87 -8.67
CA ALA A 171 -0.07 10.59 -8.00
C ALA A 171 0.11 10.50 -6.47
N VAL A 172 -0.12 11.61 -5.77
CA VAL A 172 -0.05 11.64 -4.30
C VAL A 172 -1.44 11.33 -3.73
N ILE A 173 -1.56 10.22 -3.01
CA ILE A 173 -2.76 9.78 -2.31
C ILE A 173 -2.36 9.50 -0.85
N PRO A 174 -2.65 10.43 0.07
CA PRO A 174 -2.36 10.23 1.49
C PRO A 174 -3.04 8.97 2.04
N ASN A 175 -2.47 8.40 3.10
CA ASN A 175 -3.14 7.32 3.82
C ASN A 175 -4.48 7.83 4.40
N GLY A 176 -5.52 7.02 4.26
CA GLY A 176 -6.79 7.27 4.93
C GLY A 176 -6.69 6.91 6.42
N VAL A 177 -7.54 7.56 7.20
CA VAL A 177 -7.83 7.24 8.61
C VAL A 177 -9.33 6.97 8.75
N GLU A 178 -9.75 6.21 9.76
CA GLU A 178 -11.17 5.98 9.96
C GLU A 178 -11.87 7.27 10.42
N ALA A 179 -13.09 7.52 9.94
CA ALA A 179 -13.82 8.73 10.28
C ALA A 179 -14.12 8.83 11.79
N GLY A 180 -14.34 7.68 12.46
CA GLY A 180 -14.51 7.61 13.91
C GLY A 180 -13.24 7.98 14.68
N GLU A 181 -12.06 7.59 14.18
CA GLU A 181 -10.77 8.02 14.74
C GLU A 181 -10.56 9.52 14.57
N LEU A 182 -10.96 10.09 13.44
CA LEU A 182 -10.86 11.54 13.22
C LEU A 182 -11.85 12.33 14.13
N ALA A 183 -13.04 11.80 14.35
CA ALA A 183 -14.03 12.40 15.24
C ALA A 183 -13.57 12.40 16.70
N SER A 184 -12.98 11.31 17.18
CA SER A 184 -12.49 11.22 18.56
C SER A 184 -11.31 12.15 18.83
N LEU A 185 -10.51 12.51 17.83
CA LEU A 185 -9.49 13.56 17.93
C LEU A 185 -10.09 14.96 18.16
N SER A 186 -11.32 15.20 17.72
CA SER A 186 -12.01 16.49 17.87
C SER A 186 -12.73 16.61 19.22
N GLU A 187 -12.97 15.48 19.90
CA GLU A 187 -13.63 15.41 21.21
C GLU A 187 -12.65 15.49 22.40
N ALA A 188 -11.37 15.78 22.15
CA ALA A 188 -10.38 15.95 23.21
C ALA A 188 -10.80 17.11 24.15
N GLY A 189 -11.40 16.75 25.28
CA GLY A 189 -11.78 17.66 26.35
C GLY A 189 -10.58 18.39 26.96
N ASP A 190 -10.90 19.33 27.86
CA ASP A 190 -10.00 20.30 28.51
C ASP A 190 -8.53 19.88 28.58
N LYS A 191 -7.64 20.76 28.09
CA LYS A 191 -6.19 20.53 27.96
C LYS A 191 -5.62 19.94 29.25
N ARG A 192 -5.43 18.62 29.31
CA ARG A 192 -4.64 17.99 30.37
C ARG A 192 -3.18 18.42 30.22
N ARG A 193 -2.43 18.34 31.33
CA ARG A 193 -0.98 18.61 31.43
C ARG A 193 -0.22 18.15 30.19
N GLU A 194 0.88 18.82 29.87
CA GLU A 194 1.77 18.46 28.77
C GLU A 194 2.09 16.96 28.79
N GLN A 195 1.55 16.23 27.81
CA GLN A 195 1.71 14.79 27.65
C GLN A 195 2.51 14.53 26.38
N VAL A 196 3.62 13.80 26.52
CA VAL A 196 4.43 13.34 25.39
C VAL A 196 4.16 11.85 25.20
N LEU A 197 3.68 11.46 24.02
CA LEU A 197 3.45 10.06 23.63
C LEU A 197 4.33 9.72 22.44
N PHE A 198 5.19 8.71 22.60
CA PHE A 198 5.94 8.09 21.51
C PHE A 198 5.31 6.75 21.13
N VAL A 199 5.03 6.54 19.84
CA VAL A 199 4.47 5.28 19.34
C VAL A 199 5.48 4.59 18.42
N GLY A 200 6.23 3.65 19.02
CA GLY A 200 7.27 2.87 18.37
C GLY A 200 6.79 1.59 17.70
N THR A 201 7.72 0.83 17.15
CA THR A 201 7.54 -0.57 16.73
C THR A 201 7.91 -1.57 17.84
N GLY A 202 8.61 -1.13 18.89
CA GLY A 202 9.19 -2.02 19.90
C GLY A 202 10.50 -2.68 19.46
N ASP A 203 11.05 -2.22 18.34
CA ASP A 203 12.34 -2.65 17.81
C ASP A 203 13.32 -1.47 17.98
N PRO A 204 14.40 -1.62 18.76
CA PRO A 204 15.30 -0.51 19.08
C PRO A 204 15.86 0.20 17.84
N GLU A 205 16.27 -0.54 16.81
CA GLU A 205 16.88 0.06 15.61
C GLU A 205 15.85 0.86 14.80
N LEU A 206 14.63 0.35 14.70
CA LEU A 206 13.55 1.05 14.02
C LEU A 206 13.03 2.24 14.81
N ASP A 207 13.02 2.16 16.14
CA ASP A 207 12.56 3.23 17.00
C ASP A 207 13.57 4.38 17.06
N VAL A 208 14.87 4.09 16.99
CA VAL A 208 15.91 5.12 16.75
C VAL A 208 15.67 5.82 15.42
N LYS A 209 15.42 5.08 14.33
CA LYS A 209 15.09 5.66 13.02
C LYS A 209 13.79 6.49 13.00
N LYS A 210 12.89 6.24 13.96
CA LYS A 210 11.67 7.03 14.18
C LYS A 210 11.89 8.27 15.05
N GLY A 211 13.12 8.50 15.51
CA GLY A 211 13.51 9.66 16.31
C GLY A 211 13.26 9.50 17.80
N LEU A 212 13.27 8.27 18.33
CA LEU A 212 13.15 8.04 19.78
C LEU A 212 14.24 8.79 20.55
N GLU A 213 15.49 8.72 20.08
CA GLU A 213 16.61 9.40 20.74
C GLU A 213 16.50 10.92 20.66
N ASP A 214 16.08 11.45 19.50
CA ASP A 214 15.83 12.88 19.32
C ASP A 214 14.77 13.41 20.32
N ILE A 215 13.69 12.64 20.52
CA ILE A 215 12.63 12.98 21.47
C ILE A 215 13.16 12.94 22.91
N LEU A 216 13.94 11.92 23.27
CA LEU A 216 14.55 11.80 24.60
C LEU A 216 15.54 12.93 24.90
N GLU A 217 16.27 13.42 23.90
CA GLU A 217 17.18 14.56 24.05
C GLU A 217 16.45 15.88 24.32
N VAL A 218 15.29 16.08 23.66
CA VAL A 218 14.54 17.35 23.76
C VAL A 218 13.59 17.36 24.97
N LEU A 219 13.15 16.20 25.44
CA LEU A 219 12.22 16.04 26.57
C LEU A 219 12.57 16.88 27.82
N PRO A 220 13.82 16.91 28.31
CA PRO A 220 14.20 17.74 29.46
C PRO A 220 13.95 19.25 29.25
N ARG A 221 14.07 19.73 28.00
CA ARG A 221 13.84 21.13 27.62
C ARG A 221 12.35 21.49 27.48
N LEU A 222 11.48 20.50 27.38
CA LEU A 222 10.02 20.68 27.30
C LEU A 222 9.35 20.67 28.68
N LEU A 223 10.02 20.13 29.70
CA LEU A 223 9.50 19.98 31.07
C LEU A 223 10.03 21.05 32.03
N THR A 224 10.71 22.08 31.51
CA THR A 224 11.25 23.25 32.25
C THR A 224 10.46 24.49 31.92
#